data_AF-A0A8X6KVF4-F1
#
_entry.id   AF-A0A8X6KVF4-F1
#
_cell.length_a   1.000
_cell.length_b   1.000
_cell.length_c   1.000
_cell.angle_alpha   90.00
_cell.angle_beta   90.00
_cell.angle_gamma   90.00
#
_symmetry.space_group_name_H-M   'P 1'
#
loop_
_entity.id
_entity.type
_entity.pdbx_description
1 polymer ?
#
loop_
_entity_poly.entity_id
_entity_poly.type
_entity_poly.pdbx_seq_one_letter_code
_entity_poly.pdbx_strand_id
1 'polypeptide(L)'
;MFIKSNTIPRSFTDFKLNLVVEFGTQVNPTEIHLQLAKTEKTPKETNIEYFYRMQRIASRINLEEEAEKFYIIKGLKEDRAVEMQLKSSKDIQDLKEEMNILDIQEKKNLTTNRPEFISSSPVLFSSAARPYI
;
A
#
# COMPACT_ATOMS: atom_id res chain seq x y z
N MET A 1 -23.88 -27.29 5.98
CA MET A 1 -24.09 -26.30 4.89
C MET A 1 -24.54 -27.09 3.67
N PHE A 2 -25.75 -26.84 3.16
CA PHE A 2 -26.37 -27.64 2.09
C PHE A 2 -26.74 -26.72 0.93
N ILE A 3 -26.51 -27.17 -0.30
CA ILE A 3 -26.93 -26.50 -1.52
C ILE A 3 -28.45 -26.69 -1.66
N LYS A 4 -29.23 -25.62 -1.81
CA LYS A 4 -30.68 -25.65 -2.01
C LYS A 4 -31.06 -25.88 -3.48
N SER A 5 -30.22 -26.58 -4.24
CA SER A 5 -30.51 -26.83 -5.65
C SER A 5 -31.58 -27.92 -5.77
N ASN A 6 -32.71 -27.60 -6.42
CA ASN A 6 -33.80 -28.55 -6.72
C ASN A 6 -33.40 -29.69 -7.68
N THR A 7 -32.12 -29.75 -8.08
CA THR A 7 -31.56 -30.75 -8.99
C THR A 7 -30.26 -31.29 -8.42
N ILE A 8 -30.11 -32.62 -8.39
CA ILE A 8 -28.87 -33.29 -8.00
C ILE A 8 -27.81 -32.99 -9.08
N PRO A 9 -26.66 -32.37 -8.75
CA PRO A 9 -25.60 -32.12 -9.72
C PRO A 9 -25.08 -33.44 -10.27
N ARG A 10 -25.03 -33.56 -11.60
CA ARG A 10 -24.64 -34.81 -12.29
C ARG A 10 -23.14 -34.92 -12.51
N SER A 11 -22.41 -33.85 -12.25
CA SER A 11 -20.96 -33.77 -12.34
C SER A 11 -20.37 -32.88 -11.24
N PHE A 12 -19.08 -33.05 -10.96
CA PHE A 12 -18.34 -32.17 -10.05
C PHE A 12 -18.35 -30.71 -10.52
N THR A 13 -18.34 -30.48 -11.84
CA THR A 13 -18.45 -29.14 -12.44
C THR A 13 -19.78 -28.47 -12.09
N ASP A 14 -20.89 -29.20 -12.22
CA ASP A 14 -22.22 -28.68 -11.87
C ASP A 14 -22.33 -28.39 -10.37
N PHE A 15 -21.75 -29.25 -9.54
CA PHE A 15 -21.69 -29.03 -8.09
C PHE A 15 -20.89 -27.76 -7.74
N LYS A 16 -19.74 -27.57 -8.39
CA LYS A 16 -18.91 -26.37 -8.22
C LYS A 16 -19.63 -25.10 -8.68
N LEU A 17 -20.32 -25.15 -9.81
CA LEU A 17 -21.12 -24.03 -10.31
C LEU A 17 -22.27 -23.71 -9.36
N ASN A 18 -23.01 -24.71 -8.88
CA ASN A 18 -24.09 -24.50 -7.92
C ASN A 18 -23.60 -23.87 -6.62
N LEU A 19 -22.42 -24.26 -6.13
CA LEU A 19 -21.79 -23.61 -4.98
C LEU A 19 -21.47 -22.14 -5.25
N VAL A 20 -20.89 -21.83 -6.42
CA VAL A 20 -20.58 -20.43 -6.80
C VAL A 20 -21.86 -19.61 -7.01
N VAL A 21 -22.93 -20.20 -7.52
CA VAL A 21 -24.20 -19.50 -7.72
C VAL A 21 -24.89 -19.22 -6.38
N GLU A 22 -24.93 -20.19 -5.46
CA GLU A 22 -25.62 -20.02 -4.18
C GLU A 22 -24.80 -19.28 -3.13
N PHE A 23 -23.48 -19.45 -3.12
CA PHE A 23 -22.59 -18.92 -2.09
C PHE A 23 -21.50 -17.98 -2.62
N GLY A 24 -21.35 -17.88 -3.94
CA GLY A 24 -20.40 -16.94 -4.52
C GLY A 24 -20.86 -15.51 -4.25
N THR A 25 -19.94 -14.69 -3.78
CA THR A 25 -20.17 -13.27 -3.60
C THR A 25 -20.46 -12.66 -4.98
N GLN A 26 -21.70 -12.25 -5.24
CA GLN A 26 -22.02 -11.45 -6.42
C GLN A 26 -21.45 -10.05 -6.21
N VAL A 27 -20.22 -9.84 -6.68
CA VAL A 27 -19.57 -8.54 -6.59
C VAL A 27 -20.00 -7.72 -7.80
N ASN A 28 -20.64 -6.58 -7.56
CA ASN A 28 -20.99 -5.64 -8.62
C ASN A 28 -19.73 -4.92 -9.12
N PRO A 29 -19.33 -5.04 -10.40
CA PRO A 29 -18.13 -4.38 -10.91
C PRO A 29 -18.18 -2.86 -10.77
N THR A 30 -19.35 -2.25 -10.95
CA THR A 30 -19.54 -0.80 -10.77
C THR A 30 -19.25 -0.38 -9.33
N GLU A 31 -19.66 -1.19 -8.36
CA GLU A 31 -19.37 -0.92 -6.95
C GLU A 31 -17.88 -0.99 -6.66
N ILE A 32 -17.15 -1.93 -7.26
CA ILE A 32 -15.69 -2.03 -7.11
C ILE A 32 -14.97 -0.86 -7.78
N HIS A 33 -15.40 -0.43 -8.98
CA HIS A 33 -14.86 0.78 -9.60
C HIS A 33 -15.10 2.03 -8.72
N LEU A 34 -16.29 2.17 -8.14
CA LEU A 34 -16.59 3.26 -7.21
C LEU A 34 -15.76 3.15 -5.92
N GLN A 35 -15.54 1.94 -5.42
CA GLN A 35 -14.71 1.68 -4.24
C GLN A 35 -13.25 2.08 -4.50
N LEU A 36 -12.67 1.64 -5.62
CA LEU A 36 -11.32 2.01 -6.03
C LEU A 36 -11.19 3.53 -6.21
N ALA A 37 -12.16 4.17 -6.88
CA ALA A 37 -12.15 5.62 -7.10
C ALA A 37 -12.22 6.45 -5.82
N LYS A 38 -12.88 5.94 -4.77
CA LYS A 38 -12.98 6.60 -3.46
C LYS A 38 -11.83 6.26 -2.51
N THR A 39 -11.02 5.25 -2.84
CA THR A 39 -9.98 4.76 -1.96
C THR A 39 -8.72 5.60 -2.13
N GLU A 40 -8.41 6.39 -1.10
CA GLU A 40 -7.23 7.24 -1.04
C GLU A 40 -6.23 6.71 -0.02
N LYS A 41 -4.95 7.06 -0.21
CA LYS A 41 -3.89 6.80 0.75
C LYS A 41 -4.13 7.62 2.01
N THR A 42 -4.04 6.95 3.15
CA THR A 42 -4.13 7.53 4.48
C THR A 42 -2.74 7.92 4.98
N PRO A 43 -2.60 8.98 5.79
CA PRO A 43 -1.27 9.44 6.25
C PRO A 43 -0.52 8.45 7.17
N LYS A 44 -1.21 7.42 7.67
CA LYS A 44 -0.65 6.42 8.60
C LYS A 44 -0.15 5.17 7.90
N GLU A 45 -0.59 4.93 6.66
CA GLU A 45 -0.17 3.76 5.90
C GLU A 45 1.01 4.13 4.99
N THR A 46 1.88 3.14 4.76
CA THR A 46 2.97 3.24 3.78
C THR A 46 2.42 3.16 2.35
N ASN A 47 3.19 3.65 1.38
CA ASN A 47 2.82 3.58 -0.03
C ASN A 47 2.62 2.11 -0.48
N ILE A 48 3.46 1.19 0.01
CA ILE A 48 3.32 -0.24 -0.30
C ILE A 48 2.10 -0.89 0.36
N GLU A 49 1.71 -0.49 1.57
CA GLU A 49 0.48 -0.98 2.21
C GLU A 49 -0.76 -0.51 1.46
N TYR A 50 -0.76 0.75 1.02
CA TYR A 50 -1.80 1.30 0.17
C TYR A 50 -1.92 0.52 -1.15
N PHE A 51 -0.79 0.23 -1.81
CA PHE A 51 -0.75 -0.56 -3.03
C PHE A 51 -1.44 -1.92 -2.85
N TYR A 52 -1.05 -2.69 -1.82
CA TYR A 52 -1.67 -4.00 -1.57
C TYR A 52 -3.16 -3.92 -1.20
N ARG A 53 -3.58 -2.82 -0.55
CA ARG A 53 -4.99 -2.57 -0.26
C ARG A 53 -5.78 -2.35 -1.55
N MET A 54 -5.25 -1.58 -2.49
CA MET A 54 -5.86 -1.37 -3.81
C MET A 54 -5.92 -2.68 -4.61
N GLN A 55 -4.83 -3.46 -4.65
CA GLN A 55 -4.81 -4.77 -5.32
C GLN A 55 -5.86 -5.73 -4.75
N ARG A 56 -6.07 -5.72 -3.43
CA ARG A 56 -7.09 -6.56 -2.77
C ARG A 56 -8.51 -6.18 -3.17
N ILE A 57 -8.75 -4.91 -3.47
CA ILE A 57 -10.06 -4.44 -3.97
C ILE A 57 -10.20 -4.81 -5.44
N ALA A 58 -9.15 -4.57 -6.24
CA ALA A 58 -9.12 -4.86 -7.68
C ALA A 58 -9.31 -6.35 -7.97
N SER A 59 -8.69 -7.25 -7.20
CA SER A 59 -8.76 -8.72 -7.40
C SER A 59 -10.15 -9.33 -7.28
N ARG A 60 -11.14 -8.55 -6.83
CA ARG A 60 -12.55 -8.96 -6.78
C ARG A 60 -13.21 -8.98 -8.16
N ILE A 61 -12.62 -8.31 -9.15
CA ILE A 61 -13.09 -8.23 -10.54
C ILE A 61 -11.93 -8.47 -11.51
N ASN A 62 -12.24 -8.78 -12.75
CA ASN A 62 -11.25 -8.79 -13.82
C ASN A 62 -11.02 -7.34 -14.30
N LEU A 63 -10.11 -6.64 -13.62
CA LEU A 63 -9.75 -5.25 -13.95
C LEU A 63 -8.58 -5.23 -14.94
N GLU A 64 -8.62 -4.30 -15.90
CA GLU A 64 -7.49 -4.04 -16.78
C GLU A 64 -6.33 -3.41 -16.00
N GLU A 65 -5.10 -3.84 -16.30
CA GLU A 65 -3.90 -3.40 -15.59
C GLU A 65 -3.71 -1.87 -15.64
N GLU A 66 -3.98 -1.24 -16.78
CA GLU A 66 -3.94 0.22 -16.90
C GLU A 66 -4.96 0.93 -15.99
N ALA A 67 -6.16 0.36 -15.87
CA ALA A 67 -7.19 0.89 -14.99
C ALA A 67 -6.78 0.73 -13.51
N GLU A 68 -6.17 -0.40 -13.14
CA GLU A 68 -5.62 -0.61 -11.80
C GLU A 68 -4.57 0.45 -11.44
N LYS A 69 -3.58 0.64 -12.33
CA LYS A 69 -2.55 1.69 -12.16
C LYS A 69 -3.17 3.08 -12.03
N PHE A 70 -4.17 3.40 -12.85
CA PHE A 70 -4.85 4.68 -12.81
C PHE A 70 -5.49 4.96 -11.44
N TYR A 71 -6.24 3.98 -10.89
CA TYR A 71 -6.87 4.15 -9.58
C TYR A 71 -5.84 4.32 -8.45
N ILE A 72 -4.76 3.51 -8.49
CA ILE A 72 -3.70 3.57 -7.49
C ILE A 72 -3.01 4.94 -7.51
N ILE A 73 -2.58 5.41 -8.68
CA ILE A 73 -1.85 6.70 -8.80
C ILE A 73 -2.75 7.86 -8.35
N LYS A 74 -4.04 7.83 -8.74
CA LYS A 74 -4.98 8.90 -8.42
C LYS A 74 -5.24 9.04 -6.91
N GLY A 75 -5.20 7.94 -6.15
CA GLY A 75 -5.50 7.96 -4.72
C GLY A 75 -4.34 8.37 -3.81
N LEU A 76 -3.12 8.53 -4.32
CA LEU A 76 -1.94 8.87 -3.52
C LEU A 76 -1.88 10.34 -3.06
N LYS A 77 -2.49 11.28 -3.80
CA LYS A 77 -2.47 12.73 -3.51
C LYS A 77 -1.05 13.32 -3.32
N GLU A 78 -0.05 12.73 -3.97
CA GLU A 78 1.34 13.16 -3.88
C GLU A 78 1.64 14.35 -4.82
N ASP A 79 2.84 14.92 -4.67
CA ASP A 79 3.33 15.99 -5.53
C ASP A 79 3.42 15.55 -7.00
N ARG A 80 3.28 16.51 -7.93
CA ARG A 80 3.28 16.24 -9.39
C ARG A 80 4.51 15.46 -9.87
N ALA A 81 5.66 15.64 -9.24
CA ALA A 81 6.88 14.93 -9.61
C ALA A 81 6.77 13.43 -9.34
N VAL A 82 6.25 13.07 -8.16
CA VAL A 82 5.98 11.68 -7.77
C VAL A 82 4.89 11.08 -8.66
N GLU A 83 3.84 11.85 -8.95
CA GLU A 83 2.77 11.42 -9.86
C GLU A 83 3.31 11.12 -11.27
N MET A 84 4.20 11.96 -11.82
CA MET A 84 4.82 11.72 -13.13
C MET A 84 5.72 10.48 -13.12
N GLN A 85 6.50 10.29 -12.06
CA GLN A 85 7.35 9.11 -11.89
C GLN A 85 6.51 7.83 -11.91
N LEU A 86 5.43 7.77 -11.13
CA LEU A 86 4.55 6.60 -11.06
C LEU A 86 3.77 6.36 -12.37
N LYS A 87 3.42 7.42 -13.12
CA LYS A 87 2.81 7.29 -14.45
C LYS A 87 3.75 6.69 -15.49
N SER A 88 5.05 6.77 -15.28
CA SER A 88 6.05 6.22 -16.20
C SER A 88 6.24 4.70 -16.08
N SER A 89 5.68 4.08 -15.04
CA SER A 89 5.72 2.63 -14.82
C SER A 89 4.99 1.86 -15.92
N LYS A 90 5.70 0.89 -16.52
CA LYS A 90 5.16 0.10 -17.65
C LYS A 90 4.13 -0.90 -17.16
N ASP A 91 4.47 -1.62 -16.11
CA ASP A 91 3.65 -2.69 -15.56
C ASP A 91 3.31 -2.42 -14.08
N ILE A 92 2.38 -3.19 -13.53
CA ILE A 92 1.95 -3.09 -12.13
C ILE A 92 3.09 -3.45 -11.16
N GLN A 93 4.03 -4.30 -11.60
CA GLN A 93 5.23 -4.63 -10.82
C GLN A 93 6.19 -3.45 -10.75
N ASP A 94 6.42 -2.74 -11.86
CA ASP A 94 7.23 -1.52 -11.87
C ASP A 94 6.62 -0.48 -10.93
N LEU A 95 5.29 -0.31 -10.96
CA LEU A 95 4.60 0.62 -10.06
C LEU A 95 4.84 0.27 -8.58
N LYS A 96 4.82 -1.01 -8.24
CA LYS A 96 5.10 -1.50 -6.89
C LYS A 96 6.53 -1.19 -6.45
N GLU A 97 7.50 -1.37 -7.33
CA GLU A 97 8.91 -1.05 -7.04
C GLU A 97 9.09 0.44 -6.78
N GLU A 98 8.49 1.30 -7.63
CA GLU A 98 8.51 2.74 -7.45
C GLU A 98 7.88 3.16 -6.11
N MET A 99 6.74 2.56 -5.71
CA MET A 99 6.14 2.83 -4.40
C MET A 99 7.04 2.43 -3.22
N ASN A 100 7.77 1.33 -3.36
CA ASN A 100 8.70 0.89 -2.33
C ASN A 100 9.90 1.85 -2.21
N ILE A 101 10.36 2.40 -3.34
CA ILE A 101 11.42 3.43 -3.36
C ILE A 101 10.96 4.69 -2.63
N LEU A 102 9.72 5.13 -2.85
CA LEU A 102 9.13 6.28 -2.15
C LEU A 102 9.10 6.06 -0.63
N ASP A 103 8.66 4.88 -0.18
CA ASP A 103 8.68 4.53 1.26
C ASP A 103 10.09 4.56 1.86
N ILE A 104 11.11 4.13 1.10
CA ILE A 104 12.51 4.19 1.53
C ILE A 104 12.98 5.64 1.61
N GLN A 105 12.59 6.49 0.66
CA GLN A 105 12.94 7.91 0.66
C GLN A 105 12.30 8.66 1.83
N GLU A 106 11.01 8.42 2.10
CA GLU A 106 10.31 8.97 3.27
C GLU A 106 11.06 8.61 4.56
N LYS A 107 11.39 7.32 4.75
CA LYS A 107 12.16 6.87 5.93
C LYS A 107 13.51 7.56 6.06
N LYS A 108 14.26 7.73 4.96
CA LYS A 108 15.55 8.43 4.96
C LYS A 108 15.39 9.89 5.39
N ASN A 109 14.39 10.59 4.84
CA ASN A 109 14.10 11.98 5.18
C ASN A 109 13.76 12.17 6.67
N LEU A 110 13.05 11.21 7.28
CA LEU A 110 12.81 11.21 8.73
C LEU A 110 14.12 11.03 9.54
N THR A 111 15.05 10.20 9.07
CA THR A 111 16.32 9.97 9.79
C THR A 111 17.31 11.14 9.67
N THR A 112 17.32 11.84 8.54
CA THR A 112 18.23 12.97 8.29
C THR A 112 17.83 14.24 9.06
N ASN A 113 16.54 14.41 9.36
CA ASN A 113 16.04 15.56 10.13
C ASN A 113 16.09 15.36 11.66
N ARG A 114 16.68 14.27 12.16
CA ARG A 114 16.91 14.12 13.61
C ARG A 114 18.05 15.05 14.00
N PRO A 115 17.84 16.12 14.79
CA PRO A 115 18.95 16.92 15.28
C PRO A 115 19.85 15.98 16.08
N GLU A 116 21.11 15.88 15.65
CA GLU A 116 22.13 15.19 16.41
C GLU A 116 22.09 15.78 17.82
N PHE A 117 21.79 14.95 18.82
CA PHE A 117 21.97 15.33 20.20
C PHE A 117 23.44 15.69 20.34
N ILE A 118 23.75 16.99 20.41
CA ILE A 118 25.07 17.48 20.80
C ILE A 118 25.25 16.96 22.22
N SER A 119 25.95 15.83 22.34
CA SER A 119 26.54 15.36 23.58
C SER A 119 27.61 16.38 23.96
N SER A 120 27.19 17.47 24.59
CA SER A 120 28.09 18.32 25.35
C SER A 120 28.56 17.52 26.56
N SER A 121 29.59 16.71 26.36
CA SER A 121 30.38 16.15 27.44
C SER A 121 30.90 17.33 28.28
N PRO A 122 30.65 17.39 29.59
CA PRO A 122 31.22 18.43 30.42
C PRO A 122 32.74 18.28 30.42
N VAL A 123 33.44 19.29 29.92
CA VAL A 123 34.89 19.38 30.02
C VAL A 123 35.22 19.44 31.51
N LEU A 124 35.75 18.35 32.07
CA LEU A 124 36.27 18.36 33.42
C LEU A 124 37.49 19.29 33.45
N PHE A 125 37.28 20.51 33.95
CA PHE A 125 38.36 21.40 34.30
C PHE A 125 39.09 20.79 35.50
N SER A 126 40.16 20.05 35.21
CA SER A 126 41.10 19.58 36.23
C SER A 126 41.76 20.80 36.86
N SER A 127 41.32 21.14 38.08
CA SER A 127 41.97 22.15 38.92
C SER A 127 43.32 21.60 39.39
N ALA A 128 44.39 22.01 38.73
CA ALA A 128 45.75 21.76 39.19
C ALA A 128 46.01 22.56 40.47
N ALA A 129 46.33 21.84 41.55
CA ALA A 129 46.75 22.38 42.84
C ALA A 129 47.92 23.36 42.67
N ARG A 130 47.83 24.53 43.32
CA ARG A 130 48.97 25.41 43.55
C ARG A 130 49.59 25.07 44.91
N PRO A 131 50.93 24.89 45.02
CA PRO A 131 51.57 24.82 46.31
C PRO A 131 51.67 26.23 46.91
N TYR A 132 51.37 26.36 48.19
CA TYR A 132 51.76 27.53 48.98
C TYR A 132 53.19 27.31 49.50
N ILE A 133 54.04 28.30 49.27
CA ILE A 133 55.36 28.49 49.90
C ILE A 133 55.12 29.01 51.32
#